data_AF-A0A7C2IKL0-F1
#
_entry.id   AF-A0A7C2IKL0-F1
#
_cell.length_a   1.000
_cell.length_b   1.000
_cell.length_c   1.000
_cell.angle_alpha   90.00
_cell.angle_beta   90.00
_cell.angle_gamma   90.00
#
_symmetry.space_group_name_H-M   'P 1'
#
loop_
_entity.id
_entity.type
_entity.pdbx_description
1 polymer ?
#
loop_
_entity_poly.entity_id
_entity_poly.type
_entity_poly.pdbx_seq_one_letter_code
_entity_poly.pdbx_strand_id
1 'polypeptide(L)'
;MGITARGFAWQYFGGQRLDLFTTRAGEERTLLPLAERLLIEAERRAGLQLSSRVRLRVYPSVAAFRDATGEPGWVAASTAGGTIRLQPPEMLRSAGALEATLLHELVHAV
;
A
#
# COMPACT_ATOMS: atom_id res chain seq x y z
N MET A 1 5.09 -5.60 -21.69
CA MET A 1 5.51 -5.87 -20.29
C MET A 1 6.56 -4.84 -19.92
N GLY A 2 6.17 -3.78 -19.21
CA GLY A 2 7.01 -2.60 -18.99
C GLY A 2 7.87 -2.73 -17.74
N ILE A 3 9.16 -2.99 -17.92
CA ILE A 3 10.18 -2.86 -16.87
C ILE A 3 10.34 -1.36 -16.62
N THR A 4 9.68 -0.80 -15.61
CA THR A 4 9.94 0.59 -15.20
C THR A 4 10.96 0.60 -14.08
N ALA A 5 12.09 1.27 -14.36
CA ALA A 5 13.22 1.67 -13.53
C ALA A 5 13.23 1.16 -12.07
N ARG A 6 13.48 -0.14 -11.92
CA ARG A 6 14.17 -0.87 -10.83
C ARG A 6 13.62 -2.29 -10.79
N GLY A 7 14.14 -3.16 -11.67
CA GLY A 7 14.27 -4.62 -11.52
C GLY A 7 13.11 -5.52 -11.06
N PHE A 8 11.95 -5.00 -10.69
CA PHE A 8 10.89 -5.76 -10.04
C PHE A 8 9.83 -6.18 -11.06
N ALA A 9 9.50 -7.47 -11.06
CA ALA A 9 8.40 -8.03 -11.83
C ALA A 9 7.06 -7.67 -11.18
N TRP A 10 6.66 -6.41 -11.30
CA TRP A 10 5.41 -5.91 -10.75
C TRP A 10 4.22 -6.63 -11.37
N GLN A 11 3.34 -7.09 -10.51
CA GLN A 11 2.02 -7.62 -10.82
C GLN A 11 0.98 -6.59 -10.39
N TYR A 12 -0.07 -6.46 -11.19
CA TYR A 12 -1.15 -5.50 -11.00
C TYR A 12 -2.46 -6.22 -10.73
N PHE A 13 -3.19 -5.75 -9.71
CA PHE A 13 -4.53 -6.21 -9.39
C PHE A 13 -5.42 -5.00 -9.15
N GLY A 14 -6.44 -4.83 -10.00
CA GLY A 14 -7.43 -3.76 -9.83
C GLY A 14 -8.54 -4.18 -8.86
N GLY A 15 -8.87 -3.29 -7.92
CA GLY A 15 -10.07 -3.36 -7.08
C GLY A 15 -11.21 -2.48 -7.62
N GLN A 16 -12.20 -2.21 -6.78
CA GLN A 16 -13.25 -1.22 -7.02
C GLN A 16 -12.73 0.21 -6.91
N ARG A 17 -11.93 0.53 -5.89
CA ARG A 17 -11.42 1.91 -5.63
C ARG A 17 -9.92 1.99 -5.37
N LEU A 18 -9.29 0.84 -5.20
CA LEU A 18 -7.86 0.71 -4.98
C LEU A 18 -7.22 -0.18 -6.06
N ASP A 19 -5.98 0.14 -6.40
CA ASP A 19 -5.14 -0.68 -7.29
C ASP A 19 -3.94 -1.19 -6.52
N LEU A 20 -3.68 -2.50 -6.57
CA LEU A 20 -2.54 -3.14 -5.93
C LEU A 20 -1.43 -3.42 -6.93
N PHE A 21 -0.21 -3.01 -6.58
CA PHE A 21 1.03 -3.34 -7.25
C PHE A 21 1.92 -4.12 -6.28
N THR A 22 2.26 -5.35 -6.63
CA THR A 22 3.03 -6.28 -5.77
C THR A 22 3.98 -7.12 -6.64
N THR A 23 5.06 -7.66 -6.06
CA THR A 23 5.88 -8.70 -6.70
C THR A 23 5.59 -10.11 -6.19
N ARG A 24 4.78 -10.27 -5.13
CA ARG A 24 4.45 -11.54 -4.45
C ARG A 24 2.94 -11.70 -4.27
N ALA A 25 2.23 -11.97 -5.37
CA ALA A 25 0.77 -11.96 -5.36
C ALA A 25 0.09 -13.01 -4.47
N GLY A 26 0.75 -14.11 -4.11
CA GLY A 26 0.15 -15.25 -3.39
C GLY A 26 -0.69 -14.81 -2.18
N GLU A 27 -0.06 -14.18 -1.20
CA GLU A 27 -0.75 -13.66 -0.02
C GLU A 27 -1.11 -12.18 -0.16
N GLU A 28 -0.28 -11.39 -0.84
CA GLU A 28 -0.43 -9.93 -0.86
C GLU A 28 -1.69 -9.49 -1.62
N ARG A 29 -2.25 -10.32 -2.51
CA ARG A 29 -3.54 -10.03 -3.17
C ARG A 29 -4.69 -9.91 -2.17
N THR A 30 -4.61 -10.57 -1.01
CA THR A 30 -5.62 -10.47 0.05
C THR A 30 -5.68 -9.09 0.70
N LEU A 31 -4.68 -8.23 0.48
CA LEU A 31 -4.67 -6.86 0.97
C LEU A 31 -5.71 -5.98 0.27
N LEU A 32 -6.10 -6.28 -0.97
CA LEU A 32 -7.08 -5.47 -1.70
C LEU A 32 -8.41 -5.32 -0.95
N PRO A 33 -9.16 -6.40 -0.64
CA PRO A 33 -10.44 -6.25 0.05
C PRO A 33 -10.29 -5.62 1.44
N LEU A 34 -9.17 -5.84 2.13
CA LEU A 34 -8.88 -5.16 3.39
C LEU A 34 -8.71 -3.65 3.19
N ALA A 35 -7.85 -3.24 2.26
CA ALA A 35 -7.56 -1.84 1.97
C ALA A 35 -8.81 -1.08 1.51
N GLU A 36 -9.70 -1.73 0.76
CA GLU A 36 -10.97 -1.11 0.34
C GLU A 36 -11.90 -0.81 1.49
N ARG A 37 -12.03 -1.74 2.45
CA ARG A 37 -12.79 -1.48 3.68
C ARG A 37 -12.17 -0.34 4.49
N LEU A 38 -10.83 -0.33 4.59
CA LEU A 38 -10.12 0.72 5.32
C LEU A 38 -10.20 2.08 4.62
N LEU A 39 -10.30 2.14 3.28
CA LEU A 39 -10.50 3.39 2.55
C LEU A 39 -11.84 4.03 2.92
N ILE A 40 -12.91 3.24 2.98
CA ILE A 40 -14.23 3.73 3.41
C ILE A 40 -14.14 4.32 4.82
N GLU A 41 -13.42 3.65 5.73
CA GLU A 41 -13.22 4.16 7.09
C GLU A 41 -12.34 5.41 7.14
N ALA A 42 -11.29 5.50 6.30
CA ALA A 42 -10.45 6.68 6.20
C ALA A 42 -11.24 7.90 5.72
N GLU A 43 -12.07 7.73 4.68
CA GLU A 43 -12.96 8.77 4.17
C GLU A 43 -13.98 9.23 5.22
N ARG A 44 -14.54 8.28 5.96
CA ARG A 44 -15.45 8.58 7.07
C ARG A 44 -14.77 9.41 8.16
N ARG A 45 -13.49 9.14 8.47
CA ARG A 45 -12.72 9.90 9.47
C ARG A 45 -12.32 11.28 8.97
N ALA A 46 -11.94 11.40 7.71
CA ALA A 46 -11.54 12.66 7.10
C ALA A 46 -12.73 13.56 6.76
N GLY A 47 -13.93 13.00 6.61
CA GLY A 47 -15.10 13.72 6.12
C GLY A 47 -15.02 14.08 4.63
N LEU A 48 -14.12 13.42 3.88
CA LEU A 48 -13.86 13.64 2.47
C LEU A 48 -13.98 12.31 1.71
N GLN A 49 -14.43 12.37 0.47
CA GLN A 49 -14.44 11.22 -0.44
C GLN A 49 -13.45 11.45 -1.58
N LEU A 50 -12.60 10.47 -1.83
CA LEU A 50 -11.67 10.53 -2.94
C LEU A 50 -12.38 10.32 -4.27
N SER A 51 -12.17 11.25 -5.19
CA SER A 51 -12.62 11.16 -6.59
C SER A 51 -11.70 10.31 -7.46
N SER A 52 -10.47 10.04 -7.00
CA SER A 52 -9.47 9.22 -7.69
C SER A 52 -9.22 7.88 -6.99
N ARG A 53 -8.74 6.90 -7.76
CA ARG A 53 -8.32 5.60 -7.21
C ARG A 53 -7.02 5.75 -6.42
N VAL A 54 -6.92 5.04 -5.30
CA VAL A 54 -5.67 4.95 -4.52
C VAL A 54 -4.83 3.80 -5.05
N ARG A 55 -3.52 4.01 -5.17
CA ARG A 55 -2.55 2.98 -5.54
C ARG A 55 -1.84 2.45 -4.30
N LEU A 56 -2.00 1.16 -4.01
CA LEU A 56 -1.21 0.47 -3.00
C LEU A 56 -0.04 -0.26 -3.66
N ARG A 57 1.19 0.08 -3.30
CA ARG A 57 2.41 -0.55 -3.80
C ARG A 57 3.14 -1.26 -2.67
N VAL A 58 3.21 -2.58 -2.75
CA VAL A 58 3.85 -3.44 -1.75
C VAL A 58 5.21 -3.88 -2.25
N TYR A 59 6.26 -3.54 -1.50
CA TYR A 59 7.64 -3.85 -1.85
C TYR A 59 8.05 -5.22 -1.32
N PRO A 60 8.89 -5.98 -2.06
CA PRO A 60 9.30 -7.34 -1.66
C PRO A 60 10.18 -7.39 -0.41
N SER A 61 10.80 -6.28 -0.02
CA SER A 61 11.69 -6.21 1.15
C SER A 61 11.76 -4.79 1.72
N VAL A 62 12.18 -4.68 2.99
CA VAL A 62 12.47 -3.40 3.66
C VAL A 62 13.53 -2.61 2.89
N ALA A 63 14.57 -3.28 2.39
CA ALA A 63 15.61 -2.65 1.58
C ALA A 63 15.05 -2.09 0.27
N ALA A 64 14.22 -2.87 -0.45
CA ALA A 64 13.60 -2.41 -1.68
C ALA A 64 12.68 -1.20 -1.46
N PHE A 65 11.93 -1.20 -0.34
CA PHE A 65 11.13 -0.06 0.08
C PHE A 65 12.02 1.17 0.34
N ARG A 66 12.96 1.07 1.28
CA ARG A 66 13.89 2.15 1.67
C ARG A 66 14.58 2.74 0.45
N ASP A 67 15.14 1.89 -0.40
CA ASP A 67 15.87 2.33 -1.58
C ASP A 67 14.94 3.09 -2.54
N ALA A 68 13.69 2.63 -2.71
CA ALA A 68 12.70 3.22 -3.61
C ALA A 68 12.02 4.48 -3.11
N THR A 69 11.85 4.62 -1.80
CA THR A 69 11.10 5.74 -1.20
C THR A 69 12.01 6.79 -0.58
N GLY A 70 13.24 6.42 -0.21
CA GLY A 70 14.12 7.24 0.63
C GLY A 70 13.71 7.24 2.11
N GLU A 71 12.62 6.55 2.46
CA GLU A 71 12.15 6.47 3.84
C GLU A 71 13.11 5.62 4.68
N PRO A 72 13.28 5.94 5.97
CA PRO A 72 14.05 5.10 6.87
C PRO A 72 13.45 3.69 7.01
N GLY A 73 14.30 2.68 7.26
CA GLY A 73 13.86 1.29 7.38
C GLY A 73 12.87 0.99 8.50
N TRP A 74 12.72 1.90 9.47
CA TRP A 74 11.73 1.80 10.56
C TRP A 74 10.33 2.34 10.18
N VAL A 75 10.19 2.98 9.02
CA VAL A 75 8.90 3.48 8.50
C VAL A 75 8.20 2.37 7.73
N ALA A 76 7.13 1.82 8.30
CA ALA A 76 6.41 0.68 7.74
C ALA A 76 5.71 0.96 6.40
N ALA A 77 5.27 2.21 6.20
CA ALA A 77 4.54 2.65 5.04
C ALA A 77 4.71 4.16 4.84
N SER A 78 4.43 4.66 3.64
CA SER A 78 4.39 6.09 3.38
C SER A 78 3.43 6.42 2.24
N THR A 79 2.83 7.60 2.31
CA THR A 79 1.91 8.11 1.30
C THR A 79 2.56 9.24 0.51
N ALA A 80 2.49 9.14 -0.83
CA ALA A 80 2.94 10.19 -1.75
C ALA A 80 1.87 10.43 -2.83
N GLY A 81 1.11 11.52 -2.65
CA GLY A 81 -0.11 11.75 -3.42
C GLY A 81 -1.10 10.58 -3.24
N GLY A 82 -1.75 10.14 -4.32
CA GLY A 82 -2.65 8.98 -4.29
C GLY A 82 -1.96 7.61 -4.23
N THR A 83 -0.67 7.53 -3.90
CA THR A 83 0.09 6.26 -3.82
C THR A 83 0.56 5.98 -2.40
N ILE A 84 0.05 4.89 -1.83
CA ILE A 84 0.53 4.28 -0.60
C ILE A 84 1.64 3.28 -0.95
N ARG A 85 2.78 3.40 -0.29
CA ARG A 85 3.97 2.55 -0.47
C ARG A 85 4.18 1.79 0.84
N LEU A 86 4.16 0.46 0.78
CA LEU A 86 4.17 -0.40 1.96
C LEU A 86 5.39 -1.34 1.92
N GLN A 87 6.03 -1.52 3.08
CA GLN A 87 6.98 -2.62 3.30
C GLN A 87 6.28 -4.00 3.20
N PRO A 88 7.00 -5.14 3.25
CA PRO A 88 6.37 -6.45 3.34
C PRO A 88 5.31 -6.53 4.46
N PRO A 89 4.05 -6.90 4.15
CA PRO A 89 2.95 -6.84 5.11
C PRO A 89 3.03 -7.91 6.19
N GLU A 90 3.84 -8.95 6.00
CA GLU A 90 3.92 -10.09 6.91
C GLU A 90 4.39 -9.66 8.30
N MET A 91 5.41 -8.80 8.37
CA MET A 91 5.93 -8.30 9.64
C MET A 91 4.86 -7.48 10.39
N LEU A 92 4.12 -6.63 9.68
CA LEU A 92 3.04 -5.84 10.25
C LEU A 92 1.86 -6.70 10.69
N ARG A 93 1.56 -7.77 9.94
CA ARG A 93 0.49 -8.71 10.27
C ARG A 93 0.83 -9.50 11.53
N SER A 94 2.05 -10.02 11.64
CA SER A 94 2.52 -10.73 12.84
C SER A 94 2.54 -9.83 14.08
N ALA A 95 2.79 -8.54 13.92
CA ALA A 95 2.74 -7.55 15.00
C ALA A 95 1.33 -6.99 15.30
N GLY A 96 0.28 -7.40 14.55
CA GLY A 96 -1.07 -6.84 14.68
C GLY A 96 -1.20 -5.38 14.25
N ALA A 97 -0.21 -4.83 13.54
CA ALA A 97 -0.10 -3.41 13.19
C ALA A 97 -0.55 -3.09 11.75
N LEU A 98 -0.82 -4.10 10.93
CA LEU A 98 -1.12 -3.92 9.49
C LEU A 98 -2.32 -3.01 9.23
N GLU A 99 -3.46 -3.28 9.87
CA GLU A 99 -4.69 -2.52 9.62
C GLU A 99 -4.56 -1.07 10.11
N ALA A 100 -3.98 -0.86 11.29
CA ALA A 100 -3.74 0.47 11.84
C ALA A 100 -2.78 1.28 10.94
N THR A 101 -1.72 0.64 10.44
CA THR A 101 -0.76 1.28 9.51
C THR A 101 -1.43 1.65 8.20
N LEU A 102 -2.16 0.71 7.58
CA LEU A 102 -2.86 0.99 6.33
C LEU A 102 -3.91 2.10 6.49
N LEU A 103 -4.66 2.09 7.58
CA LEU A 103 -5.64 3.13 7.85
C LEU A 103 -4.99 4.50 8.03
N HIS A 104 -3.86 4.57 8.74
CA HIS A 104 -3.07 5.79 8.88
C HIS A 104 -2.66 6.37 7.53
N GLU A 105 -2.10 5.54 6.65
CA GLU A 105 -1.71 5.97 5.30
C GLU A 105 -2.91 6.35 4.42
N LEU A 106 -4.01 5.62 4.53
CA LEU A 106 -5.23 5.94 3.79
C LEU A 106 -5.82 7.27 4.22
N VAL A 107 -5.76 7.62 5.51
CA VAL A 107 -6.15 8.96 5.99
C VAL A 107 -5.23 10.05 5.42
N HIS A 108 -3.95 9.76 5.20
CA HIS A 108 -3.06 10.70 4.50
C HIS A 108 -3.34 10.82 2.99
N ALA A 109 -3.92 9.78 2.39
CA ALA A 109 -4.25 9.75 0.97
C ALA A 109 -5.58 10.42 0.63
N VAL A 110 -6.49 10.53 1.62
CA VAL A 110 -7.82 11.18 1.53
C VAL A 110 -7.69 12.68 1.76
#